data_AF-A0A964JMR1-F1
#
_entry.id   AF-A0A964JMR1-F1
#
_cell.length_a   1.000
_cell.length_b   1.000
_cell.length_c   1.000
_cell.angle_alpha   90.00
_cell.angle_beta   90.00
_cell.angle_gamma   90.00
#
_symmetry.space_group_name_H-M   'P 1'
#
loop_
_entity.id
_entity.type
_entity.pdbx_description
1 polymer ?
#
loop_
_entity_poly.entity_id
_entity_poly.type
_entity_poly.pdbx_seq_one_letter_code
_entity_poly.pdbx_strand_id
1 'polypeptide(L)'
;MARIRGPLVSPLPGEGEWPILNRQVFGSMAIGGWHSAPSPQGVPLNFEAIFGRVAPLTLEIGFNRGDFIRELALRRPDQDHLGIEIRRRFAYGVAHGLGQSGGPLNVRVIWGDAKLVARAAFGDRGVADLFVLFPDPWWKKKHEKRRLIDESFGSSLIDLLAPGGSLWIKTDVPDIALEIREAVALDPRAGEPVPFEVDTLPLTRRERSCLASGRPIERFRFVKRLDEMSTTVQGDDGSRSST
;
A
#
# COMPACT_ATOMS: atom_id res chain seq x y z
N MET A 1 -27.12 15.96 42.46
CA MET A 1 -28.07 16.08 41.34
C MET A 1 -27.34 16.10 40.01
N ALA A 2 -27.72 15.18 39.11
CA ALA A 2 -27.55 15.09 37.65
C ALA A 2 -26.21 15.53 36.99
N ARG A 3 -25.41 14.56 36.55
CA ARG A 3 -24.61 14.69 35.31
C ARG A 3 -25.43 14.09 34.16
N ILE A 4 -25.84 14.94 33.23
CA ILE A 4 -26.56 14.55 32.02
C ILE A 4 -25.60 13.72 31.15
N ARG A 5 -25.86 12.41 31.06
CA ARG A 5 -25.22 11.53 30.08
C ARG A 5 -25.93 11.77 28.73
N GLY A 6 -25.21 12.34 27.77
CA GLY A 6 -25.65 12.34 26.37
C GLY A 6 -25.85 10.90 25.86
N PRO A 7 -26.67 10.70 24.83
CA PRO A 7 -27.08 9.36 24.43
C PRO A 7 -25.88 8.53 24.00
N LEU A 8 -25.81 7.32 24.56
CA LEU A 8 -24.96 6.24 24.08
C LEU A 8 -25.26 6.05 22.59
N VAL A 9 -24.31 6.42 21.74
CA VAL A 9 -24.35 6.07 20.33
C VAL A 9 -24.34 4.54 20.25
N SER A 10 -25.40 3.98 19.67
CA SER A 10 -25.56 2.54 19.48
C SER A 10 -24.38 1.94 18.69
N PRO A 11 -23.98 0.69 18.96
CA PRO A 11 -22.92 0.02 18.21
C PRO A 11 -23.41 -0.25 16.77
N LEU A 12 -22.59 0.15 15.78
CA LEU A 12 -22.79 -0.26 14.39
C LEU A 12 -22.56 -1.78 14.24
N PRO A 13 -23.23 -2.46 13.29
CA PRO A 13 -23.37 -3.91 13.28
C PRO A 13 -22.20 -4.64 12.58
N GLY A 14 -21.86 -5.85 13.06
CA GLY A 14 -21.19 -6.92 12.30
C GLY A 14 -19.68 -7.11 12.52
N GLU A 15 -19.30 -8.13 13.28
CA GLU A 15 -17.95 -8.38 13.79
C GLU A 15 -16.91 -8.80 12.73
N GLY A 16 -16.13 -7.82 12.29
CA GLY A 16 -14.88 -8.02 11.54
C GLY A 16 -14.00 -6.77 11.46
N GLU A 17 -14.05 -5.93 12.50
CA GLU A 17 -13.19 -4.75 12.76
C GLU A 17 -12.98 -3.75 11.62
N TRP A 18 -14.07 -3.24 11.05
CA TRP A 18 -13.99 -1.96 10.35
C TRP A 18 -13.33 -0.89 11.24
N PRO A 19 -12.35 -0.09 10.75
CA PRO A 19 -11.65 -0.14 9.46
C PRO A 19 -10.22 -0.72 9.53
N ILE A 20 -9.91 -1.55 10.54
CA ILE A 20 -8.61 -2.19 10.74
C ILE A 20 -8.65 -3.70 10.51
N LEU A 21 -7.84 -4.21 9.58
CA LEU A 21 -7.91 -5.60 9.12
C LEU A 21 -7.03 -6.57 9.92
N ASN A 22 -6.59 -6.19 11.12
CA ASN A 22 -5.62 -6.98 11.88
C ASN A 22 -6.14 -8.38 12.23
N ARG A 23 -7.43 -8.53 12.57
CA ARG A 23 -8.02 -9.84 12.83
C ARG A 23 -8.04 -10.72 11.58
N GLN A 24 -8.24 -10.15 10.40
CA GLN A 24 -8.23 -10.90 9.13
C GLN A 24 -6.83 -11.35 8.75
N VAL A 25 -5.80 -10.55 9.04
CA VAL A 25 -4.41 -10.86 8.68
C VAL A 25 -3.72 -11.77 9.70
N PHE A 26 -3.97 -11.55 11.00
CA PHE A 26 -3.24 -12.18 12.11
C PHE A 26 -4.12 -13.14 12.94
N GLY A 27 -5.41 -13.21 12.65
CA GLY A 27 -6.42 -13.97 13.40
C GLY A 27 -6.68 -13.46 14.82
N SER A 28 -7.26 -14.31 15.65
CA SER A 28 -7.70 -13.98 17.02
C SER A 28 -6.57 -13.95 18.05
N MET A 29 -5.37 -14.45 17.70
CA MET A 29 -4.25 -14.56 18.62
C MET A 29 -3.15 -13.53 18.33
N ALA A 30 -2.84 -12.76 19.37
CA ALA A 30 -1.64 -11.94 19.57
C ALA A 30 -1.51 -10.68 18.69
N ILE A 31 -1.99 -9.56 19.24
CA ILE A 31 -1.17 -8.34 19.21
C ILE A 31 0.15 -8.77 19.89
N GLY A 32 1.24 -8.91 19.13
CA GLY A 32 2.56 -9.10 19.71
C GLY A 32 2.80 -8.05 20.80
N GLY A 33 3.68 -8.34 21.77
CA GLY A 33 4.08 -7.32 22.75
C GLY A 33 4.47 -6.02 22.04
N TRP A 34 4.37 -4.87 22.73
CA TRP A 34 4.53 -3.50 22.19
C TRP A 34 5.76 -3.24 21.27
N HIS A 35 6.68 -4.18 21.16
CA HIS A 35 7.97 -4.11 20.49
C HIS A 35 8.00 -4.79 19.10
N SER A 36 7.00 -5.60 18.71
CA SER A 36 7.02 -6.33 17.43
C SER A 36 5.63 -6.47 16.78
N ALA A 37 5.57 -6.30 15.45
CA ALA A 37 4.37 -6.62 14.68
C ALA A 37 4.11 -8.14 14.70
N PRO A 38 2.84 -8.58 14.72
CA PRO A 38 2.51 -10.00 14.65
C PRO A 38 2.85 -10.62 13.29
N SER A 39 3.04 -11.94 13.27
CA SER A 39 3.22 -12.71 12.04
C SER A 39 1.86 -13.06 11.42
N PRO A 40 1.64 -12.85 10.11
CA PRO A 40 0.39 -13.23 9.44
C PRO A 40 0.12 -14.74 9.48
N GLN A 41 -1.16 -15.12 9.44
CA GLN A 41 -1.57 -16.55 9.43
C GLN A 41 -1.42 -17.23 8.06
N GLY A 42 -0.97 -16.50 7.04
CA GLY A 42 -0.76 -17.02 5.68
C GLY A 42 -2.03 -17.20 4.86
N VAL A 43 -3.16 -16.65 5.30
CA VAL A 43 -4.42 -16.65 4.53
C VAL A 43 -4.57 -15.31 3.82
N PRO A 44 -4.67 -15.27 2.47
CA PRO A 44 -4.92 -14.05 1.74
C PRO A 44 -6.25 -13.39 2.10
N LEU A 45 -6.29 -12.06 2.01
CA LEU A 45 -7.50 -11.28 2.25
C LEU A 45 -8.48 -11.42 1.08
N ASN A 46 -9.77 -11.61 1.40
CA ASN A 46 -10.84 -11.46 0.41
C ASN A 46 -11.23 -9.97 0.31
N PHE A 47 -10.54 -9.24 -0.58
CA PHE A 47 -10.79 -7.80 -0.76
C PHE A 47 -12.20 -7.48 -1.24
N GLU A 48 -12.80 -8.33 -2.09
CA GLU A 48 -14.17 -8.13 -2.55
C GLU A 48 -15.16 -8.20 -1.38
N ALA A 49 -15.01 -9.18 -0.50
CA ALA A 49 -15.82 -9.26 0.72
C ALA A 49 -15.57 -8.09 1.69
N ILE A 50 -14.32 -7.63 1.80
CA ILE A 50 -13.93 -6.52 2.70
C ILE A 50 -14.51 -5.18 2.24
N PHE A 51 -14.49 -4.90 0.93
CA PHE A 51 -14.95 -3.64 0.36
C PHE A 51 -16.39 -3.70 -0.18
N GLY A 52 -16.97 -4.90 -0.31
CA GLY A 52 -18.31 -5.12 -0.83
C GLY A 52 -18.43 -4.90 -2.35
N ARG A 53 -17.31 -4.86 -3.07
CA ARG A 53 -17.23 -4.59 -4.52
C ARG A 53 -15.93 -5.09 -5.12
N VAL A 54 -15.88 -5.12 -6.45
CA VAL A 54 -14.64 -5.26 -7.22
C VAL A 54 -14.25 -3.90 -7.80
N ALA A 55 -13.14 -3.35 -7.30
CA ALA A 55 -12.57 -2.08 -7.77
C ALA A 55 -11.03 -2.15 -7.79
N PRO A 56 -10.33 -1.28 -8.54
CA PRO A 56 -8.86 -1.20 -8.45
C PRO A 56 -8.40 -0.97 -7.01
N LEU A 57 -7.38 -1.70 -6.59
CA LEU A 57 -6.83 -1.60 -5.23
C LEU A 57 -5.58 -0.71 -5.24
N THR A 58 -5.57 0.28 -4.35
CA THR A 58 -4.43 1.15 -4.09
C THR A 58 -3.84 0.82 -2.72
N LEU A 59 -2.52 0.70 -2.63
CA LEU A 59 -1.79 0.44 -1.40
C LEU A 59 -0.90 1.64 -1.01
N GLU A 60 -0.94 2.08 0.25
CA GLU A 60 0.08 2.97 0.84
C GLU A 60 0.85 2.23 1.94
N ILE A 61 2.18 2.13 1.81
CA ILE A 61 3.06 1.61 2.87
C ILE A 61 3.66 2.80 3.64
N GLY A 62 3.49 2.80 4.97
CA GLY A 62 3.97 3.86 5.85
C GLY A 62 3.07 5.09 5.88
N PHE A 63 1.74 4.90 5.89
CA PHE A 63 0.76 5.99 5.78
C PHE A 63 0.76 7.00 6.94
N ASN A 64 1.46 6.72 8.05
CA ASN A 64 1.60 7.63 9.17
C ASN A 64 0.22 8.12 9.69
N ARG A 65 -0.06 9.42 9.70
CA ARG A 65 -1.36 9.97 10.15
C ARG A 65 -2.51 9.77 9.15
N GLY A 66 -2.25 9.13 8.01
CA GLY A 66 -3.25 8.83 6.99
C GLY A 66 -3.74 10.04 6.21
N ASP A 67 -3.03 11.18 6.26
CA ASP A 67 -3.41 12.40 5.54
C ASP A 67 -3.50 12.13 4.01
N PHE A 68 -2.52 11.40 3.47
CA PHE A 68 -2.44 11.06 2.04
C PHE A 68 -3.53 10.09 1.62
N ILE A 69 -3.58 8.86 2.18
CA ILE A 69 -4.57 7.86 1.81
C ILE A 69 -6.01 8.34 1.94
N ARG A 70 -6.33 9.13 2.98
CA ARG A 70 -7.69 9.65 3.18
C ARG A 70 -8.07 10.66 2.10
N GLU A 71 -7.17 11.59 1.78
CA GLU A 71 -7.41 12.58 0.74
C GLU A 71 -7.44 11.91 -0.65
N LEU A 72 -6.58 10.92 -0.89
CA LEU A 72 -6.58 10.15 -2.14
C LEU A 72 -7.90 9.39 -2.32
N ALA A 73 -8.39 8.75 -1.26
CA ALA A 73 -9.64 8.00 -1.28
C ALA A 73 -10.87 8.87 -1.56
N LEU A 74 -10.87 10.11 -1.08
CA LEU A 74 -11.91 11.09 -1.40
C LEU A 74 -11.82 11.55 -2.87
N ARG A 75 -10.62 11.64 -3.44
CA ARG A 75 -10.40 12.01 -4.85
C ARG A 75 -10.64 10.86 -5.83
N ARG A 76 -10.57 9.61 -5.36
CA ARG A 76 -10.71 8.37 -6.16
C ARG A 76 -11.75 7.42 -5.54
N PRO A 77 -13.03 7.81 -5.47
CA PRO A 77 -14.08 6.99 -4.84
C PRO A 77 -14.35 5.67 -5.58
N ASP A 78 -13.93 5.58 -6.84
CA ASP A 78 -13.97 4.41 -7.70
C ASP A 78 -12.90 3.36 -7.35
N GLN A 79 -11.94 3.68 -6.49
CA GLN A 79 -10.88 2.77 -6.04
C GLN A 79 -11.03 2.39 -4.57
N ASP A 80 -10.50 1.22 -4.22
CA ASP A 80 -10.34 0.78 -2.83
C ASP A 80 -8.92 1.07 -2.36
N HIS A 81 -8.76 1.46 -1.09
CA HIS A 81 -7.49 1.87 -0.52
C HIS A 81 -7.14 1.06 0.72
N LEU A 82 -5.93 0.54 0.74
CA LEU A 82 -5.34 -0.16 1.88
C LEU A 82 -4.09 0.57 2.36
N GLY A 83 -4.00 0.85 3.66
CA GLY A 83 -2.79 1.35 4.29
C GLY A 83 -2.11 0.27 5.13
N ILE A 84 -0.77 0.16 5.07
CA ILE A 84 0.02 -0.63 6.04
C ILE A 84 0.95 0.30 6.82
N GLU A 85 0.92 0.23 8.15
CA GLU A 85 1.75 1.05 9.02
C GLU A 85 2.32 0.23 10.18
N ILE A 86 3.64 0.32 10.38
CA ILE A 86 4.36 -0.41 11.43
C ILE A 86 4.13 0.20 12.81
N ARG A 87 3.93 1.52 12.88
CA ARG A 87 3.71 2.27 14.13
C ARG A 87 2.26 2.12 14.57
N ARG A 88 2.03 1.21 15.52
CA ARG A 88 0.72 0.92 16.12
C ARG A 88 -0.15 2.15 16.42
N ARG A 89 0.43 3.18 17.06
CA ARG A 89 -0.28 4.43 17.38
C ARG A 89 -0.93 5.07 16.15
N PHE A 90 -0.23 5.09 15.03
CA PHE A 90 -0.71 5.70 13.80
C PHE A 90 -1.76 4.82 13.13
N ALA A 91 -1.51 3.52 13.05
CA ALA A 91 -2.48 2.59 12.46
C ALA A 91 -3.84 2.61 13.18
N TYR A 92 -3.85 2.45 14.50
CA TYR A 92 -5.08 2.49 15.28
C TYR A 92 -5.68 3.90 15.36
N GLY A 93 -4.86 4.95 15.34
CA GLY A 93 -5.36 6.34 15.32
C GLY A 93 -6.12 6.67 14.04
N VAL A 94 -5.57 6.26 12.88
CA VAL A 94 -6.25 6.38 11.59
C VAL A 94 -7.49 5.50 11.55
N ALA A 95 -7.40 4.25 12.01
CA ALA A 95 -8.55 3.35 12.04
C ALA A 95 -9.71 3.95 12.88
N HIS A 96 -9.40 4.45 14.07
CA HIS A 96 -10.39 5.12 14.91
C HIS A 96 -10.99 6.34 14.21
N GLY A 97 -10.17 7.18 13.56
CA GLY A 97 -10.64 8.36 12.83
C GLY A 97 -11.54 8.02 11.63
N LEU A 98 -11.27 6.91 10.93
CA LEU A 98 -12.09 6.39 9.83
C LEU A 98 -13.42 5.80 10.31
N GLY A 99 -13.46 5.21 11.51
CA GLY A 99 -14.67 4.65 12.11
C GLY A 99 -15.64 5.71 12.66
N GLN A 100 -15.18 6.94 12.86
CA GLN A 100 -16.05 8.08 13.19
C GLN A 100 -16.79 8.55 11.91
N SER A 101 -18.00 9.11 12.07
CA SER A 101 -19.04 9.29 11.03
C SER A 101 -18.74 10.24 9.85
N GLY A 102 -17.50 10.39 9.42
CA GLY A 102 -17.10 11.19 8.25
C GLY A 102 -15.83 10.72 7.53
N GLY A 103 -15.36 9.50 7.81
CA GLY A 103 -14.24 8.90 7.09
C GLY A 103 -14.66 8.32 5.72
N PRO A 104 -13.76 8.30 4.71
CA PRO A 104 -14.01 7.60 3.45
C PRO A 104 -14.21 6.10 3.68
N LEU A 105 -15.29 5.54 3.11
CA LEU A 105 -15.66 4.13 3.28
C LEU A 105 -14.81 3.17 2.43
N ASN A 106 -14.10 3.68 1.45
CA ASN A 106 -13.18 2.93 0.60
C ASN A 106 -11.75 2.86 1.16
N VAL A 107 -11.57 3.06 2.48
CA VAL A 107 -10.25 2.93 3.14
C VAL A 107 -10.28 1.83 4.21
N ARG A 108 -9.25 0.98 4.20
CA ARG A 108 -8.90 0.06 5.28
C ARG A 108 -7.45 0.24 5.67
N VAL A 109 -7.09 -0.14 6.89
CA VAL A 109 -5.70 -0.11 7.35
C VAL A 109 -5.30 -1.41 8.05
N ILE A 110 -3.99 -1.67 8.05
CA ILE A 110 -3.35 -2.76 8.77
C ILE A 110 -2.24 -2.16 9.62
N TRP A 111 -2.22 -2.52 10.90
CA TRP A 111 -1.03 -2.39 11.72
C TRP A 111 -0.14 -3.62 11.51
N GLY A 112 1.03 -3.45 10.91
CA GLY A 112 1.93 -4.57 10.65
C GLY A 112 3.21 -4.18 9.92
N ASP A 113 4.14 -5.14 9.82
CA ASP A 113 5.31 -5.01 8.96
C ASP A 113 4.90 -5.25 7.51
N ALA A 114 5.12 -4.26 6.65
CA ALA A 114 4.78 -4.36 5.23
C ALA A 114 5.50 -5.52 4.52
N LYS A 115 6.73 -5.88 4.93
CA LYS A 115 7.46 -7.03 4.36
C LYS A 115 6.74 -8.35 4.65
N LEU A 116 6.13 -8.48 5.84
CA LEU A 116 5.39 -9.67 6.23
C LEU A 116 3.97 -9.66 5.66
N VAL A 117 3.28 -8.53 5.77
CA VAL A 117 1.89 -8.38 5.31
C VAL A 117 1.78 -8.54 3.80
N ALA A 118 2.67 -7.93 3.02
CA ALA A 118 2.69 -8.03 1.55
C ALA A 118 2.67 -9.49 1.08
N ARG A 119 3.51 -10.34 1.68
CA ARG A 119 3.65 -11.75 1.30
C ARG A 119 2.43 -12.59 1.62
N ALA A 120 1.68 -12.24 2.66
CA ALA A 120 0.61 -13.08 3.18
C ALA A 120 -0.79 -12.61 2.77
N ALA A 121 -0.99 -11.29 2.64
CA ALA A 121 -2.33 -10.71 2.62
C ALA A 121 -2.94 -10.58 1.21
N PHE A 122 -2.12 -10.59 0.14
CA PHE A 122 -2.60 -10.26 -1.20
C PHE A 122 -2.94 -11.48 -2.06
N GLY A 123 -2.30 -12.64 -1.84
CA GLY A 123 -2.46 -13.79 -2.75
C GLY A 123 -2.16 -13.38 -4.19
N ASP A 124 -3.04 -13.73 -5.13
CA ASP A 124 -2.92 -13.34 -6.55
C ASP A 124 -3.47 -11.93 -6.83
N ARG A 125 -3.99 -11.22 -5.83
CA ARG A 125 -4.59 -9.91 -6.03
C ARG A 125 -3.53 -8.83 -6.22
N GLY A 126 -3.38 -8.37 -7.45
CA GLY A 126 -2.56 -7.21 -7.79
C GLY A 126 -3.16 -5.86 -7.35
N VAL A 127 -2.29 -4.92 -6.99
CA VAL A 127 -2.64 -3.51 -6.76
C VAL A 127 -2.38 -2.67 -8.01
N ALA A 128 -3.27 -1.73 -8.30
CA ALA A 128 -3.14 -0.81 -9.43
C ALA A 128 -2.10 0.29 -9.14
N ASP A 129 -2.12 0.83 -7.92
CA ASP A 129 -1.15 1.81 -7.44
C ASP A 129 -0.58 1.37 -6.09
N LEU A 130 0.73 1.46 -5.93
CA LEU A 130 1.45 1.26 -4.67
C LEU A 130 2.24 2.53 -4.35
N PHE A 131 2.03 3.11 -3.18
CA PHE A 131 2.71 4.32 -2.72
C PHE A 131 3.68 3.99 -1.58
N VAL A 132 4.94 4.42 -1.74
CA VAL A 132 5.93 4.48 -0.65
C VAL A 132 6.46 5.91 -0.57
N LEU A 133 5.96 6.66 0.40
CA LEU A 133 6.16 8.11 0.48
C LEU A 133 7.01 8.48 1.70
N PHE A 134 8.19 9.05 1.45
CA PHE A 134 9.16 9.47 2.47
C PHE A 134 9.56 8.35 3.44
N PRO A 135 10.05 7.19 2.94
CA PRO A 135 10.49 6.10 3.80
C PRO A 135 11.65 6.54 4.71
N ASP A 136 11.74 5.97 5.91
CA ASP A 136 12.79 6.32 6.87
C ASP A 136 14.20 6.02 6.28
N PRO A 137 15.11 7.02 6.24
CA PRO A 137 16.39 6.89 5.53
C PRO A 137 17.45 6.08 6.29
N TRP A 138 17.30 5.95 7.62
CA TRP A 138 18.24 5.25 8.50
C TRP A 138 19.73 5.63 8.30
N TRP A 139 20.04 6.92 8.46
CA TRP A 139 21.35 7.55 8.19
C TRP A 139 22.63 6.85 8.68
N LYS A 140 22.57 6.04 9.73
CA LYS A 140 23.77 5.37 10.26
C LYS A 140 23.99 4.10 9.46
N LYS A 141 25.19 3.89 8.91
CA LYS A 141 25.55 2.67 8.15
C LYS A 141 25.12 1.36 8.83
N LYS A 142 25.29 1.26 10.16
CA LYS A 142 24.83 0.10 10.95
C LYS A 142 23.30 -0.14 10.94
N HIS A 143 22.50 0.80 10.44
CA HIS A 143 21.05 0.74 10.32
C HIS A 143 20.57 0.58 8.88
N GLU A 144 21.47 0.46 7.90
CA GLU A 144 21.14 0.24 6.48
C GLU A 144 20.14 -0.92 6.29
N LYS A 145 20.33 -2.02 7.02
CA LYS A 145 19.40 -3.18 7.03
C LYS A 145 17.98 -2.87 7.52
N ARG A 146 17.71 -1.67 8.04
CA ARG A 146 16.38 -1.21 8.49
C ARG A 146 15.67 -0.39 7.42
N ARG A 147 16.35 -0.02 6.33
CA ARG A 147 15.73 0.65 5.19
C ARG A 147 14.61 -0.25 4.65
N LEU A 148 13.49 0.40 4.33
CA LEU A 148 12.28 -0.31 3.96
C LEU A 148 12.48 -1.11 2.68
N ILE A 149 12.98 -0.44 1.64
CA ILE A 149 13.20 -1.03 0.32
C ILE A 149 14.66 -1.46 0.24
N ASP A 150 14.86 -2.78 0.30
CA ASP A 150 16.08 -3.47 -0.10
C ASP A 150 15.81 -4.25 -1.38
N GLU A 151 16.80 -4.95 -1.92
CA GLU A 151 16.66 -5.73 -3.16
C GLU A 151 15.50 -6.74 -3.11
N SER A 152 15.42 -7.50 -2.00
CA SER A 152 14.38 -8.52 -1.82
C SER A 152 12.98 -7.92 -1.76
N PHE A 153 12.83 -6.81 -1.01
CA PHE A 153 11.54 -6.16 -0.88
C PHE A 153 11.17 -5.37 -2.14
N GLY A 154 12.14 -4.79 -2.86
CA GLY A 154 11.93 -4.16 -4.16
C GLY A 154 11.23 -5.08 -5.15
N SER A 155 11.74 -6.32 -5.32
CA SER A 155 11.09 -7.35 -6.14
C SER A 155 9.71 -7.75 -5.59
N SER A 156 9.57 -7.88 -4.26
CA SER A 156 8.25 -8.16 -3.64
C SER A 156 7.21 -7.04 -3.90
N LEU A 157 7.63 -5.78 -4.02
CA LEU A 157 6.72 -4.68 -4.38
C LEU A 157 6.26 -4.79 -5.84
N ILE A 158 7.13 -5.24 -6.74
CA ILE A 158 6.77 -5.49 -8.14
C ILE A 158 5.85 -6.70 -8.27
N ASP A 159 6.04 -7.75 -7.45
CA ASP A 159 5.10 -8.87 -7.38
C ASP A 159 3.67 -8.41 -7.05
N LEU A 160 3.52 -7.51 -6.07
CA LEU A 160 2.22 -6.97 -5.65
C LEU A 160 1.49 -6.18 -6.73
N LEU A 161 2.21 -5.57 -7.67
CA LEU A 161 1.57 -4.76 -8.71
C LEU A 161 0.80 -5.68 -9.69
N ALA A 162 -0.42 -5.26 -10.05
CA ALA A 162 -1.06 -5.78 -11.25
C ALA A 162 -0.21 -5.46 -12.49
N PRO A 163 -0.29 -6.23 -13.59
CA PRO A 163 0.33 -5.84 -14.86
C PRO A 163 -0.08 -4.41 -15.25
N GLY A 164 0.90 -3.55 -15.57
CA GLY A 164 0.66 -2.13 -15.84
C GLY A 164 0.45 -1.25 -14.59
N GLY A 165 0.42 -1.84 -13.39
CA GLY A 165 0.33 -1.13 -12.12
C GLY A 165 1.58 -0.30 -11.81
N SER A 166 1.45 0.70 -10.95
CA SER A 166 2.51 1.67 -10.66
C SER A 166 2.99 1.64 -9.21
N LEU A 167 4.31 1.58 -9.01
CA LEU A 167 4.97 1.85 -7.74
C LEU A 167 5.44 3.30 -7.70
N TRP A 168 4.82 4.14 -6.88
CA TRP A 168 5.08 5.55 -6.71
C TRP A 168 5.99 5.81 -5.52
N ILE A 169 7.10 6.50 -5.76
CA ILE A 169 8.10 6.85 -4.76
C ILE A 169 8.20 8.37 -4.63
N LYS A 170 8.20 8.85 -3.39
CA LYS A 170 8.63 10.21 -3.03
C LYS A 170 9.65 10.15 -1.91
N THR A 171 10.72 10.94 -1.97
CA THR A 171 11.68 11.07 -0.86
C THR A 171 12.39 12.42 -0.91
N ASP A 172 12.74 12.97 0.25
CA ASP A 172 13.57 14.19 0.35
C ASP A 172 15.05 13.87 0.59
N VAL A 173 15.47 12.63 0.31
CA VAL A 173 16.84 12.14 0.49
C VAL A 173 17.33 11.52 -0.83
N PRO A 174 18.20 12.21 -1.59
CA PRO A 174 18.68 11.76 -2.90
C PRO A 174 19.34 10.38 -2.88
N ASP A 175 20.16 10.08 -1.87
CA ASP A 175 20.82 8.77 -1.76
C ASP A 175 19.80 7.63 -1.61
N ILE A 176 18.72 7.86 -0.86
CA ILE A 176 17.63 6.89 -0.72
C ILE A 176 16.85 6.74 -2.04
N ALA A 177 16.70 7.83 -2.81
CA ALA A 177 16.09 7.72 -4.14
C ALA A 177 16.93 6.84 -5.07
N LEU A 178 18.26 6.99 -5.04
CA LEU A 178 19.18 6.18 -5.84
C LEU A 178 19.12 4.71 -5.41
N GLU A 179 19.24 4.43 -4.11
CA GLU A 179 19.19 3.06 -3.58
C GLU A 179 17.86 2.36 -3.92
N ILE A 180 16.72 3.07 -3.83
CA ILE A 180 15.42 2.52 -4.23
C ILE A 180 15.41 2.23 -5.73
N ARG A 181 16.00 3.10 -6.56
CA ARG A 181 16.05 2.89 -8.00
C ARG A 181 16.84 1.64 -8.35
N GLU A 182 18.02 1.48 -7.77
CA GLU A 182 18.88 0.32 -7.96
C GLU A 182 18.20 -0.96 -7.48
N ALA A 183 17.63 -0.96 -6.27
CA ALA A 183 16.98 -2.14 -5.71
C ALA A 183 15.77 -2.63 -6.53
N VAL A 184 14.94 -1.71 -7.05
CA VAL A 184 13.77 -2.07 -7.84
C VAL A 184 14.15 -2.47 -9.28
N ALA A 185 15.17 -1.84 -9.86
CA ALA A 185 15.65 -2.15 -11.21
C ALA A 185 16.27 -3.55 -11.35
N LEU A 186 16.62 -4.20 -10.24
CA LEU A 186 17.05 -5.61 -10.24
C LEU A 186 15.92 -6.58 -10.66
N ASP A 187 14.65 -6.19 -10.52
CA ASP A 187 13.53 -6.99 -11.02
C ASP A 187 13.25 -6.67 -12.49
N PRO A 188 13.42 -7.63 -13.42
CA PRO A 188 13.27 -7.37 -14.85
C PRO A 188 11.84 -6.99 -15.26
N ARG A 189 10.84 -7.26 -14.41
CA ARG A 189 9.44 -6.88 -14.65
C ARG A 189 9.18 -5.42 -14.32
N ALA A 190 10.08 -4.74 -13.62
CA ALA A 190 10.01 -3.30 -13.44
C ALA A 190 10.33 -2.59 -14.78
N GLY A 191 9.51 -1.61 -15.15
CA GLY A 191 9.87 -0.63 -16.16
C GLY A 191 10.99 0.30 -15.68
N GLU A 192 11.49 1.17 -16.54
CA GLU A 192 12.41 2.23 -16.11
C GLU A 192 11.73 3.20 -15.14
N PRO A 193 12.47 3.81 -14.20
CA PRO A 193 11.90 4.77 -13.28
C PRO A 193 11.55 6.08 -14.00
N VAL A 194 10.26 6.43 -14.04
CA VAL A 194 9.74 7.62 -14.72
C VAL A 194 9.53 8.74 -13.70
N PRO A 195 10.20 9.89 -13.82
CA PRO A 195 9.91 11.07 -13.03
C PRO A 195 8.49 11.60 -13.30
N PHE A 196 7.81 12.15 -12.28
CA PHE A 196 6.54 12.84 -12.47
C PHE A 196 6.62 14.26 -11.92
N GLU A 197 6.91 15.22 -12.81
CA GLU A 197 7.14 16.62 -12.46
C GLU A 197 5.84 17.34 -12.05
N VAL A 198 4.74 17.03 -12.71
CA VAL A 198 3.40 17.52 -12.33
C VAL A 198 2.77 16.51 -11.39
N ASP A 199 2.90 16.78 -10.09
CA ASP A 199 2.36 15.95 -9.03
C ASP A 199 0.93 16.36 -8.68
N THR A 200 -0.04 15.68 -9.28
CA THR A 200 -1.47 15.90 -9.02
C THR A 200 -1.99 15.12 -7.81
N LEU A 201 -1.13 14.34 -7.14
CA LEU A 201 -1.51 13.55 -5.98
C LEU A 201 -1.71 14.45 -4.75
N PRO A 202 -2.46 13.99 -3.73
CA PRO A 202 -2.49 14.65 -2.44
C PRO A 202 -1.09 14.86 -1.87
N LEU A 203 -0.88 15.98 -1.16
CA LEU A 203 0.39 16.23 -0.50
C LEU A 203 0.44 15.49 0.83
N THR A 204 1.57 14.86 1.12
CA THR A 204 1.82 14.36 2.49
C THR A 204 2.17 15.53 3.43
N ARG A 205 2.12 15.30 4.73
CA ARG A 205 2.64 16.27 5.71
C ARG A 205 4.14 16.56 5.51
N ARG A 206 4.93 15.51 5.21
CA ARG A 206 6.37 15.65 4.96
C ARG A 206 6.61 16.50 3.71
N GLU A 207 5.85 16.26 2.66
CA GLU A 207 5.90 17.03 1.43
C GLU A 207 5.59 18.51 1.67
N ARG A 208 4.51 18.82 2.39
CA ARG A 208 4.19 20.20 2.81
C ARG A 208 5.35 20.85 3.58
N SER A 209 5.98 20.11 4.50
CA SER A 209 7.13 20.59 5.27
C SER A 209 8.37 20.85 4.39
N CYS A 210 8.64 19.99 3.42
CA CYS A 210 9.77 20.16 2.51
C CYS A 210 9.55 21.36 1.59
N LEU A 211 8.36 21.50 1.01
CA LEU A 211 7.99 22.66 0.19
C LEU A 211 8.12 23.97 0.97
N ALA A 212 7.61 24.02 2.20
CA ALA A 212 7.71 25.21 3.07
C ALA A 212 9.16 25.57 3.46
N SER A 213 10.08 24.62 3.40
CA SER A 213 11.50 24.82 3.74
C SER A 213 12.43 24.85 2.52
N GLY A 214 11.88 24.79 1.30
CA GLY A 214 12.67 24.76 0.06
C GLY A 214 13.54 23.50 -0.10
N ARG A 215 13.23 22.42 0.61
CA ARG A 215 13.96 21.15 0.48
C ARG A 215 13.54 20.43 -0.81
N PRO A 216 14.50 19.94 -1.62
CA PRO A 216 14.18 19.19 -2.83
C PRO A 216 13.48 17.87 -2.49
N ILE A 217 12.67 17.39 -3.42
CA ILE A 217 11.92 16.14 -3.30
C ILE A 217 12.07 15.37 -4.60
N GLU A 218 12.65 14.18 -4.50
CA GLU A 218 12.72 13.20 -5.57
C GLU A 218 11.35 12.55 -5.76
N ARG A 219 10.88 12.50 -7.01
CA ARG A 219 9.58 11.92 -7.40
C ARG A 219 9.74 11.06 -8.63
N PHE A 220 9.42 9.78 -8.51
CA PHE A 220 9.46 8.85 -9.63
C PHE A 220 8.55 7.66 -9.39
N ARG A 221 8.13 7.03 -10.47
CA ARG A 221 7.37 5.78 -10.42
C ARG A 221 7.98 4.71 -11.30
N PHE A 222 7.78 3.47 -10.91
CA PHE A 222 7.96 2.30 -11.77
C PHE A 222 6.60 1.84 -12.27
N VAL A 223 6.55 1.32 -13.49
CA VAL A 223 5.37 0.63 -14.02
C VAL A 223 5.74 -0.83 -14.21
N LYS A 224 4.95 -1.76 -13.65
CA LYS A 224 5.15 -3.19 -13.92
C LYS A 224 4.87 -3.44 -15.40
N ARG A 225 5.82 -4.08 -16.09
CA ARG A 225 5.66 -4.47 -17.49
C ARG A 225 4.42 -5.37 -17.63
N LEU A 226 3.73 -5.24 -18.76
CA LEU A 226 2.69 -6.19 -19.11
C LEU A 226 3.37 -7.54 -19.36
N ASP A 227 2.79 -8.62 -18.82
CA ASP A 227 3.22 -9.95 -19.23
C ASP A 227 3.01 -10.05 -20.74
N GLU A 228 4.06 -10.36 -21.50
CA GLU A 228 3.90 -10.69 -22.91
C GLU A 228 2.96 -11.89 -22.97
N MET A 229 1.71 -11.67 -23.40
CA MET A 229 0.80 -12.78 -23.65
C MET A 229 1.52 -13.71 -24.61
N SER A 230 1.78 -14.95 -24.19
CA SER A 230 2.20 -16.06 -25.03
C SER A 230 1.21 -16.15 -26.18
N THR A 231 1.52 -15.44 -27.27
CA THR A 231 0.74 -15.44 -28.48
C THR A 231 1.11 -16.73 -29.20
N THR A 232 0.65 -17.86 -28.65
CA THR A 232 0.58 -19.09 -29.43
C THR A 232 -0.54 -18.88 -30.43
N VAL A 233 -0.21 -18.24 -31.55
CA VAL A 233 -0.98 -18.41 -32.78
C VAL A 233 -0.90 -19.91 -33.07
N GLN A 234 -1.97 -20.65 -32.75
CA GLN A 234 -2.20 -21.94 -33.36
C GLN A 234 -2.21 -21.69 -34.87
N GLY A 235 -1.17 -22.16 -35.55
CA GLY A 235 -1.13 -22.21 -36.98
C GLY A 235 -2.30 -23.06 -37.44
N ASP A 236 -3.29 -22.39 -38.04
CA ASP A 236 -4.30 -23.00 -38.87
C ASP A 236 -3.57 -23.57 -40.10
N ASP A 237 -3.18 -24.85 -40.00
CA ASP A 237 -2.77 -25.64 -41.16
C ASP A 237 -4.04 -25.90 -41.97
N GLY A 238 -4.22 -25.04 -42.97
CA GLY A 238 -5.17 -25.24 -44.03
C GLY A 238 -4.70 -26.39 -44.92
N SER A 239 -5.13 -27.61 -44.58
CA SER A 239 -5.08 -28.76 -45.48
C SER A 239 -6.05 -28.55 -46.64
N ARG A 240 -5.53 -28.03 -47.76
CA ARG A 240 -6.12 -28.15 -49.10
C ARG A 240 -5.40 -29.25 -49.88
N SER A 241 -6.19 -29.92 -50.72
CA SER A 241 -5.90 -31.05 -51.63
C SER A 241 -5.92 -32.43 -50.94
N SER A 242 -6.70 -33.42 -51.37
CA SER A 242 -7.06 -33.82 -52.74
C SER A 242 -8.32 -34.70 -52.74
N THR A 243 -9.26 -34.48 -53.65
CA THR A 243 -9.80 -35.42 -54.69
C THR A 243 -10.94 -34.75 -55.42
#